data_AF-A0A8T4IYN9-F1
#
_entry.id   AF-A0A8T4IYN9-F1
#
_cell.length_a   1.000
_cell.length_b   1.000
_cell.length_c   1.000
_cell.angle_alpha   90.00
_cell.angle_beta   90.00
_cell.angle_gamma   90.00
#
_symmetry.space_group_name_H-M   'P 1'
#
loop_
_entity.id
_entity.type
_entity.pdbx_description
1 polymer ?
#
loop_
_entity_poly.entity_id
_entity_poly.type
_entity_poly.pdbx_seq_one_letter_code
_entity_poly.pdbx_strand_id
1 'polypeptide(L)' 'MKRWPGPLAAPAGPEDVAWADTVLFGAPARLGAVAGTLTGFLQSLADGLGPAPLRDKPCGGF' A
#
# COMPACT_ATOMS: atom_id res chain seq x y z
N MET A 1 -23.14 -0.87 -1.66
CA MET A 1 -22.06 -0.05 -1.07
C MET A 1 -21.27 -0.94 -0.10
N LYS A 2 -19.96 -1.14 -0.30
CA LYS A 2 -19.16 -1.95 0.64
C LYS A 2 -18.91 -1.12 1.91
N ARG A 3 -19.26 -1.69 3.07
CA ARG A 3 -19.11 -1.08 4.40
C ARG A 3 -17.63 -1.09 4.80
N TRP A 4 -17.14 0.03 5.34
CA TRP A 4 -15.79 0.16 5.89
C TRP A 4 -15.52 -0.94 6.95
N PRO A 5 -14.44 -1.76 6.80
CA PRO A 5 -14.20 -2.92 7.66
C PRO A 5 -13.68 -2.58 9.07
N GLY A 6 -13.32 -1.33 9.36
CA GLY A 6 -12.83 -0.92 10.68
C GLY A 6 -11.39 -1.39 10.97
N PRO A 7 -10.88 -1.13 12.19
CA PRO A 7 -9.51 -1.46 12.61
C PRO A 7 -9.21 -2.97 12.74
N LEU A 8 -10.17 -3.83 12.38
CA LEU A 8 -10.06 -5.29 12.37
C LEU A 8 -9.87 -5.87 10.96
N ALA A 9 -9.67 -5.01 9.95
CA ALA A 9 -9.33 -5.49 8.61
C ALA A 9 -8.02 -6.29 8.66
N ALA A 10 -7.96 -7.37 7.86
CA ALA A 10 -6.71 -8.08 7.65
C ALA A 10 -5.64 -7.11 7.12
N PRO A 11 -4.35 -7.30 7.45
CA PRO A 11 -3.27 -6.51 6.88
C PRO A 11 -3.35 -6.53 5.35
N ALA A 12 -3.17 -5.37 4.72
CA ALA A 12 -3.18 -5.27 3.27
C ALA A 12 -2.02 -6.08 2.66
N GLY A 13 -2.31 -6.83 1.60
CA GLY A 13 -1.36 -7.62 0.83
C GLY A 13 -1.14 -7.08 -0.59
N PRO A 14 -0.20 -7.67 -1.36
CA PRO A 14 -0.01 -7.33 -2.78
C PRO A 14 -1.28 -7.51 -3.62
N GLU A 15 -2.13 -8.47 -3.31
CA GLU A 15 -3.41 -8.72 -3.98
C GLU A 15 -4.40 -7.55 -3.86
N ASP A 16 -4.39 -6.84 -2.72
CA ASP A 16 -5.23 -5.66 -2.52
C ASP A 16 -4.76 -4.51 -3.40
N VAL A 17 -3.43 -4.36 -3.54
CA VAL A 17 -2.81 -3.38 -4.43
C VAL A 17 -3.10 -3.72 -5.89
N ALA A 18 -3.08 -5.00 -6.27
CA ALA A 18 -3.43 -5.44 -7.62
C ALA A 18 -4.89 -5.15 -7.96
N TRP A 19 -5.80 -5.39 -7.02
CA TRP A 19 -7.23 -5.16 -7.17
C TRP A 19 -7.61 -3.67 -7.25
N ALA A 20 -6.98 -2.81 -6.46
CA ALA A 20 -7.38 -1.41 -6.33
C ALA A 20 -7.12 -0.60 -7.60
N ASP A 21 -8.03 0.31 -7.99
CA ASP A 21 -7.79 1.26 -9.08
C ASP A 21 -6.90 2.44 -8.66
N THR A 22 -6.85 2.74 -7.35
CA THR A 22 -6.09 3.85 -6.76
C THR A 22 -5.60 3.44 -5.38
N VAL A 23 -4.39 3.87 -5.02
CA VAL A 23 -3.76 3.46 -3.77
C VAL A 23 -3.32 4.67 -2.95
N LEU A 24 -3.65 4.68 -1.65
CA LEU A 24 -3.23 5.71 -0.72
C LEU A 24 -2.48 5.08 0.45
N PHE A 25 -1.25 5.51 0.70
CA PHE A 25 -0.39 4.98 1.76
C PHE A 25 -0.33 5.96 2.95
N GLY A 26 -0.82 5.53 4.11
CA GLY A 26 -0.69 6.29 5.35
C GLY A 26 0.41 5.70 6.23
N ALA A 27 1.44 6.47 6.58
CA ALA A 27 2.49 5.99 7.48
C ALA A 27 3.18 7.13 8.24
N PRO A 28 3.53 6.93 9.53
CA PRO A 28 4.21 7.95 10.29
C PRO A 28 5.59 8.26 9.68
N ALA A 29 5.91 9.55 9.59
CA ALA A 29 7.22 10.03 9.18
C ALA A 29 8.05 10.44 10.41
N ARG A 30 9.33 10.07 10.42
CA ARG A 30 10.28 10.50 11.46
C ARG A 30 11.55 10.99 10.79
N LEU A 31 11.92 12.25 11.05
CA LEU A 31 13.08 12.90 10.42
C LEU A 31 13.03 12.89 8.89
N GLY A 32 11.83 13.03 8.31
CA GLY A 32 11.63 13.01 6.86
C GLY A 32 11.67 11.61 6.21
N ALA A 33 11.98 10.56 6.99
CA ALA A 33 11.89 9.18 6.53
C ALA A 33 10.52 8.58 6.88
N VAL A 34 9.95 7.81 5.96
CA VAL A 34 8.71 7.06 6.19
C VAL A 34 8.97 5.82 7.06
N ALA A 35 7.95 5.35 7.77
CA ALA A 35 8.05 4.17 8.61
C ALA A 35 8.59 2.95 7.85
N GLY A 36 9.53 2.23 8.47
CA GLY A 36 10.17 1.05 7.86
C GLY A 36 9.18 -0.04 7.43
N THR A 37 8.05 -0.19 8.13
CA THR A 37 7.00 -1.14 7.75
C THR A 37 6.40 -0.84 6.38
N LEU A 38 6.14 0.44 6.06
CA LEU A 38 5.64 0.80 4.73
C LEU A 38 6.72 0.57 3.67
N THR A 39 7.98 0.90 3.98
CA THR A 39 9.11 0.63 3.07
C THR A 39 9.22 -0.86 2.75
N GLY A 40 9.13 -1.73 3.76
CA GLY A 40 9.15 -3.18 3.57
C GLY A 40 7.96 -3.70 2.75
N PHE A 41 6.76 -3.16 3.00
CA PHE A 41 5.59 -3.47 2.18
C PHE A 41 5.76 -3.07 0.72
N LEU A 42 6.28 -1.86 0.43
CA LEU A 42 6.52 -1.41 -0.93
C LEU A 42 7.55 -2.29 -1.68
N GLN A 43 8.53 -2.82 -0.96
CA GLN A 43 9.50 -3.77 -1.52
C GLN A 43 8.83 -5.11 -1.87
N SER A 44 7.97 -5.64 -0.99
CA SER A 44 7.28 -6.92 -1.24
C SER A 44 6.29 -6.87 -2.41
N LEU A 45 5.81 -5.69 -2.80
CA LEU A 45 4.98 -5.54 -3.99
C LEU A 45 5.70 -5.95 -5.27
N ALA A 46 7.00 -5.66 -5.38
CA ALA A 46 7.78 -6.05 -6.55
C ALA A 46 7.95 -7.57 -6.63
N ASP A 47 8.08 -8.24 -5.47
CA ASP A 47 8.17 -9.70 -5.39
C ASP A 47 6.84 -10.38 -5.77
N GLY A 48 5.71 -9.79 -5.36
CA GLY A 48 4.38 -10.36 -5.57
C GLY A 48 3.74 -10.04 -6.92
N LEU A 49 3.95 -8.83 -7.46
CA LEU A 49 3.28 -8.32 -8.66
C LEU A 49 4.23 -8.10 -9.84
N GLY A 50 5.53 -8.30 -9.64
CA GLY A 50 6.55 -8.06 -10.65
C GLY A 50 6.95 -6.58 -10.74
N PRO A 51 7.71 -6.22 -11.79
CA PRO A 51 8.28 -4.88 -11.92
C PRO A 51 7.20 -3.82 -12.12
N ALA A 52 7.37 -2.66 -11.48
CA ALA A 52 6.45 -1.51 -11.54
C ALA A 52 4.99 -1.82 -11.12
N PRO A 53 4.77 -2.30 -9.87
CA PRO A 53 3.45 -2.76 -9.38
C PRO A 53 2.36 -1.68 -9.34
N LEU A 54 2.74 -0.41 -9.43
CA LEU A 54 1.85 0.75 -9.41
C LEU A 54 1.76 1.45 -10.78
N ARG A 55 2.30 0.83 -11.84
CA ARG A 55 2.21 1.39 -13.19
C ARG A 55 0.75 1.63 -13.56
N ASP A 56 0.46 2.84 -14.04
CA ASP A 56 -0.86 3.31 -14.45
C ASP A 56 -1.91 3.41 -13.31
N LYS A 57 -1.49 3.26 -12.04
CA LYS A 57 -2.36 3.38 -10.87
C LYS A 57 -2.07 4.71 -10.16
N PRO A 58 -3.02 5.65 -10.11
CA PRO A 58 -2.85 6.85 -9.30
C PRO A 58 -2.52 6.47 -7.84
N CYS A 59 -1.47 7.05 -7.29
CA CYS A 59 -1.06 6.78 -5.91
C CYS A 59 -0.54 8.02 -5.17
N GLY A 60 -0.70 8.03 -3.85
CA GLY A 60 -0.20 9.10 -2.98
C GLY A 60 -0.01 8.63 -1.54
N GLY A 61 0.36 9.54 -0.64
CA GLY A 61 0.48 9.22 0.79
C GLY A 61 0.29 10.40 1.72
N PHE A 62 0.15 10.10 3.01
CA PHE A 62 -0.06 11.04 4.11
C PHE A 62 0.55 10.56 5.43
#